data_AF-A0A0K8P0S2-F1
#
_entry.id   AF-A0A0K8P0S2-F1
#
_cell.length_a   1.000
_cell.length_b   1.000
_cell.length_c   1.000
_cell.angle_alpha   90.00
_cell.angle_beta   90.00
_cell.angle_gamma   90.00
#
_symmetry.space_group_name_H-M   'P 1'
#
loop_
_entity.id
_entity.type
_entity.pdbx_description
1 polymer ?
#
loop_
_entity_poly.entity_id
_entity_poly.type
_entity_poly.pdbx_seq_one_letter_code
_entity_poly.pdbx_strand_id
1 'polypeptide(L)'
;MTLAPTRAPVRHRFQPIVRSVSCAALLSVATGAFAQIDPASPWGARAPARCDGVKPAGTPTPAQVKQLLRCTHEQGSASSGELWLMEDLAVEIGSGQPFKAFYNTYTMADADTSKPVHPIRGSYTWSVCMLRKDAVVARRDPDQNCRETAVNDAKGVCWRTAFGDWRCSMTGRSGETRTPTRPRSGA
;
A
#
# COMPACT_ATOMS: atom_id res chain seq x y z
N MET A 1 -13.28 -75.64 -12.38
CA MET A 1 -12.62 -76.63 -13.26
C MET A 1 -13.30 -76.58 -14.61
N THR A 2 -12.48 -76.46 -15.68
CA THR A 2 -12.72 -77.03 -17.02
C THR A 2 -13.31 -76.13 -18.14
N LEU A 3 -12.36 -75.68 -18.98
CA LEU A 3 -12.30 -75.63 -20.46
C LEU A 3 -13.05 -74.57 -21.31
N ALA A 4 -12.23 -73.86 -22.10
CA ALA A 4 -12.48 -73.13 -23.36
C ALA A 4 -12.81 -74.12 -24.53
N PRO A 5 -12.86 -73.78 -25.86
CA PRO A 5 -12.45 -72.55 -26.58
C PRO A 5 -13.24 -72.13 -27.88
N THR A 6 -12.71 -71.09 -28.56
CA THR A 6 -12.62 -70.86 -30.05
C THR A 6 -13.79 -70.29 -30.87
N ARG A 7 -13.62 -69.06 -31.42
CA ARG A 7 -13.20 -68.71 -32.81
C ARG A 7 -13.36 -67.20 -33.10
N ALA A 8 -12.40 -66.64 -33.85
CA ALA A 8 -12.42 -65.30 -34.48
C ALA A 8 -12.95 -65.42 -35.94
N PRO A 9 -12.87 -64.40 -36.85
CA PRO A 9 -12.74 -62.93 -36.75
C PRO A 9 -13.78 -62.18 -37.64
N VAL A 10 -13.97 -60.85 -37.54
CA VAL A 10 -14.19 -59.95 -38.72
C VAL A 10 -13.78 -58.51 -38.35
N ARG A 11 -13.02 -57.89 -39.26
CA ARG A 11 -12.51 -56.51 -39.24
C ARG A 11 -13.63 -55.51 -39.54
N HIS A 12 -13.64 -54.34 -38.89
CA HIS A 12 -13.88 -53.08 -39.59
C HIS A 12 -13.12 -51.94 -38.91
N ARG A 13 -12.29 -51.26 -39.71
CA ARG A 13 -11.64 -49.97 -39.41
C ARG A 13 -12.71 -48.90 -39.25
N PHE A 14 -12.66 -48.08 -38.20
CA PHE A 14 -13.06 -46.68 -38.22
C PHE A 14 -12.32 -45.94 -37.09
N GLN A 15 -11.32 -45.12 -37.46
CA GLN A 15 -10.90 -43.93 -36.70
C GLN A 15 -11.77 -42.74 -37.17
N PRO A 16 -11.76 -41.54 -36.56
CA PRO A 16 -11.11 -41.08 -35.31
C PRO A 16 -12.12 -40.32 -34.41
N ILE A 17 -11.69 -39.81 -33.26
CA ILE A 17 -11.84 -38.40 -32.84
C ILE A 17 -11.02 -38.24 -31.56
N VAL A 18 -9.90 -37.55 -31.71
CA VAL A 18 -9.02 -37.12 -30.63
C VAL A 18 -9.75 -36.00 -29.88
N ARG A 19 -10.11 -36.23 -28.61
CA ARG A 19 -10.50 -35.15 -27.70
C ARG A 19 -9.25 -34.72 -26.92
N SER A 20 -8.54 -33.73 -27.47
CA SER A 20 -7.50 -33.01 -26.76
C SER A 20 -8.13 -32.21 -25.61
N VAL A 21 -7.98 -32.72 -24.38
CA VAL A 21 -8.24 -31.94 -23.17
C VAL A 21 -6.99 -31.10 -22.89
N SER A 22 -6.99 -29.87 -23.40
CA SER A 22 -5.95 -28.88 -23.05
C SER A 22 -6.26 -28.31 -21.67
N CYS A 23 -5.53 -28.77 -20.66
CA CYS A 23 -5.54 -28.20 -19.32
C CYS A 23 -4.65 -26.94 -19.33
N ALA A 24 -5.23 -25.80 -19.68
CA ALA A 24 -4.55 -24.51 -19.58
C ALA A 24 -4.59 -24.03 -18.12
N ALA A 25 -3.53 -24.33 -17.37
CA ALA A 25 -3.30 -23.75 -16.06
C ALA A 25 -2.93 -22.26 -16.23
N LEU A 26 -3.90 -21.38 -15.99
CA LEU A 26 -3.68 -19.93 -15.92
C LEU A 26 -2.92 -19.58 -14.63
N LEU A 27 -1.60 -19.50 -14.72
CA LEU A 27 -0.75 -18.84 -13.73
C LEU A 27 -1.07 -17.34 -13.72
N SER A 28 -1.98 -16.94 -12.84
CA SER A 28 -2.24 -15.53 -12.56
C SER A 28 -1.10 -14.98 -11.71
N VAL A 29 -0.09 -14.39 -12.36
CA VAL A 29 0.93 -13.60 -11.68
C VAL A 29 0.24 -12.31 -11.21
N ALA A 30 0.00 -12.20 -9.90
CA ALA A 30 -0.48 -10.97 -9.30
C ALA A 30 0.63 -9.91 -9.42
N THR A 31 0.45 -8.97 -10.34
CA THR A 31 1.29 -7.78 -10.45
C THR A 31 0.98 -6.84 -9.28
N GLY A 32 1.83 -6.88 -8.26
CA GLY A 32 1.88 -5.81 -7.26
C GLY A 32 2.33 -4.52 -7.94
N ALA A 33 1.48 -3.49 -7.93
CA ALA A 33 1.83 -2.18 -8.43
C ALA A 33 2.83 -1.52 -7.46
N PHE A 34 4.13 -1.66 -7.76
CA PHE A 34 5.18 -0.92 -7.09
C PHE A 34 5.06 0.56 -7.47
N ALA A 35 5.16 1.46 -6.50
CA ALA A 35 5.14 2.90 -6.75
C ALA A 35 6.49 3.32 -7.36
N GLN A 36 6.59 3.28 -8.69
CA GLN A 36 7.81 3.65 -9.41
C GLN A 36 8.06 5.17 -9.31
N ILE A 37 9.33 5.58 -9.33
CA ILE A 37 9.68 7.00 -9.57
C ILE A 37 9.00 7.41 -10.86
N ASP A 38 8.30 8.54 -10.83
CA ASP A 38 7.80 9.19 -12.03
C ASP A 38 8.83 10.25 -12.45
N PRO A 39 9.63 10.01 -13.52
CA PRO A 39 10.61 10.99 -13.98
C PRO A 39 9.95 12.28 -14.48
N ALA A 40 8.66 12.23 -14.83
CA ALA A 40 7.88 13.41 -15.21
C ALA A 40 7.36 14.21 -14.00
N SER A 41 7.47 13.67 -12.79
CA SER A 41 7.17 14.40 -11.56
C SER A 41 8.10 15.61 -11.44
N PRO A 42 7.58 16.82 -11.12
CA PRO A 42 8.42 18.01 -10.99
C PRO A 42 9.35 17.96 -9.76
N TRP A 43 9.17 16.95 -8.90
CA TRP A 43 10.05 16.62 -7.77
C TRP A 43 11.02 15.46 -8.08
N GLY A 44 10.92 14.78 -9.21
CA GLY A 44 11.75 13.59 -9.51
C GLY A 44 11.54 12.42 -8.55
N ALA A 45 10.37 12.35 -7.91
CA ALA A 45 9.98 11.33 -6.95
C ALA A 45 8.64 10.71 -7.36
N ARG A 46 8.26 9.59 -6.72
CA ARG A 46 6.94 8.96 -6.95
C ARG A 46 5.79 9.90 -6.59
N ALA A 47 4.62 9.64 -7.15
CA ALA A 47 3.40 10.35 -6.77
C ALA A 47 2.94 9.98 -5.33
N PRO A 48 2.21 10.89 -4.65
CA PRO A 48 1.46 10.56 -3.44
C PRO A 48 0.52 9.39 -3.66
N ALA A 49 0.37 8.54 -2.64
CA ALA A 49 -0.60 7.46 -2.64
C ALA A 49 -2.03 8.02 -2.70
N ARG A 50 -2.92 7.29 -3.38
CA ARG A 50 -4.36 7.60 -3.45
C ARG A 50 -5.15 6.61 -2.62
N CYS A 51 -6.24 7.04 -1.99
CA CYS A 51 -7.12 6.15 -1.23
C CYS A 51 -8.12 5.39 -2.11
N ASP A 52 -8.11 5.60 -3.43
CA ASP A 52 -9.07 5.01 -4.36
C ASP A 52 -9.06 3.48 -4.23
N GLY A 53 -10.20 2.89 -3.88
CA GLY A 53 -10.38 1.44 -3.76
C GLY A 53 -10.07 0.83 -2.40
N VAL A 54 -9.60 1.60 -1.40
CA VAL A 54 -9.40 1.07 -0.03
C VAL A 54 -10.71 1.14 0.75
N LYS A 55 -11.49 0.06 0.70
CA LYS A 55 -12.74 -0.08 1.46
C LYS A 55 -12.74 -1.35 2.29
N PRO A 56 -12.08 -1.35 3.46
CA PRO A 56 -12.09 -2.50 4.35
C PRO A 56 -13.52 -2.82 4.83
N ALA A 57 -13.96 -4.06 4.66
CA ALA A 57 -15.29 -4.50 5.14
C ALA A 57 -15.36 -4.64 6.67
N GLY A 58 -14.21 -4.86 7.31
CA GLY A 58 -14.04 -4.96 8.76
C GLY A 58 -12.79 -4.20 9.19
N THR A 59 -12.17 -4.60 10.31
CA THR A 59 -10.89 -4.03 10.74
C THR A 59 -9.86 -4.09 9.61
N PRO A 60 -9.18 -2.99 9.25
CA PRO A 60 -8.24 -2.98 8.14
C PRO A 60 -7.05 -3.90 8.38
N THR A 61 -6.56 -4.55 7.32
CA THR A 61 -5.30 -5.30 7.36
C THR A 61 -4.10 -4.35 7.44
N PRO A 62 -2.89 -4.79 7.84
CA PRO A 62 -1.71 -3.94 7.83
C PRO A 62 -1.44 -3.27 6.48
N ALA A 63 -1.65 -3.97 5.36
CA ALA A 63 -1.51 -3.39 4.03
C ALA A 63 -2.53 -2.26 3.75
N GLN A 64 -3.79 -2.45 4.17
CA GLN A 64 -4.83 -1.42 4.04
C GLN A 64 -4.52 -0.21 4.93
N VAL A 65 -4.04 -0.43 6.17
CA VAL A 65 -3.63 0.68 7.06
C VAL A 65 -2.47 1.47 6.45
N LYS A 66 -1.45 0.79 5.89
CA LYS A 66 -0.36 1.48 5.20
C LYS A 66 -0.86 2.39 4.08
N GLN A 67 -1.80 1.90 3.26
CA GLN A 67 -2.38 2.69 2.18
C GLN A 67 -3.19 3.88 2.71
N LEU A 68 -4.03 3.66 3.73
CA LEU A 68 -4.83 4.72 4.37
C LEU A 68 -3.93 5.81 4.97
N LEU A 69 -2.87 5.43 5.66
CA LEU A 69 -1.89 6.37 6.22
C LEU A 69 -1.21 7.18 5.13
N ARG A 70 -0.64 6.50 4.11
CA ARG A 70 0.00 7.18 2.98
C ARG A 70 -0.96 8.17 2.32
N CYS A 71 -2.16 7.76 1.94
CA CYS A 71 -3.07 8.67 1.25
C CYS A 71 -3.67 9.77 2.15
N THR A 72 -3.64 9.61 3.48
CA THR A 72 -4.03 10.66 4.43
C THR A 72 -2.93 11.73 4.59
N HIS A 73 -1.66 11.33 4.48
CA HIS A 73 -0.52 12.13 4.88
C HIS A 73 0.38 12.58 3.72
N GLU A 74 0.30 11.89 2.59
CA GLU A 74 1.07 12.23 1.39
C GLU A 74 0.34 13.25 0.54
N GLN A 75 1.08 14.27 0.12
CA GLN A 75 0.55 15.35 -0.68
C GLN A 75 1.67 16.02 -1.46
N GLY A 76 1.38 16.44 -2.69
CA GLY A 76 2.26 17.26 -3.50
C GLY A 76 1.54 18.50 -3.96
N SER A 77 2.16 19.66 -3.81
CA SER A 77 1.58 20.92 -4.26
C SER A 77 2.64 21.79 -4.91
N ALA A 78 2.50 21.99 -6.23
CA ALA A 78 3.38 22.85 -7.00
C ALA A 78 3.29 24.33 -6.58
N SER A 79 2.19 24.75 -5.93
CA SER A 79 2.06 26.11 -5.38
C SER A 79 2.84 26.29 -4.08
N SER A 80 2.87 25.27 -3.21
CA SER A 80 3.74 25.27 -2.03
C SER A 80 5.20 24.95 -2.35
N GLY A 81 5.44 24.32 -3.51
CA GLY A 81 6.74 23.82 -3.93
C GLY A 81 7.16 22.50 -3.29
N GLU A 82 6.33 21.91 -2.42
CA GLU A 82 6.69 20.72 -1.66
C GLU A 82 5.88 19.47 -2.05
N LEU A 83 6.56 18.33 -1.90
CA LEU A 83 6.01 16.99 -1.94
C LEU A 83 6.36 16.27 -0.65
N TRP A 84 5.35 15.76 0.03
CA TRP A 84 5.46 15.01 1.29
C TRP A 84 5.10 13.55 1.04
N LEU A 85 6.00 12.64 1.36
CA LEU A 85 5.87 11.19 1.18
C LEU A 85 6.16 10.43 2.48
N MET A 86 5.42 9.35 2.74
CA MET A 86 5.69 8.41 3.83
C MET A 86 6.36 7.15 3.28
N GLU A 87 7.68 7.08 3.47
CA GLU A 87 8.53 5.96 3.06
C GLU A 87 8.78 4.97 4.20
N ASP A 88 9.22 3.76 3.87
CA ASP A 88 9.54 2.68 4.83
C ASP A 88 8.46 2.41 5.90
N LEU A 89 7.20 2.59 5.54
CA LEU A 89 6.10 2.52 6.50
C LEU A 89 5.91 1.09 7.03
N ALA A 90 6.14 0.93 8.33
CA ALA A 90 5.88 -0.27 9.10
C ALA A 90 4.73 -0.03 10.09
N VAL A 91 3.80 -0.99 10.19
CA VAL A 91 2.60 -0.85 11.01
C VAL A 91 2.25 -2.16 11.67
N GLU A 92 1.94 -2.09 12.96
CA GLU A 92 1.27 -3.10 13.75
C GLU A 92 -0.08 -2.56 14.24
N ILE A 93 -1.08 -3.43 14.30
CA ILE A 93 -2.46 -3.08 14.68
C ILE A 93 -2.78 -3.78 15.99
N GLY A 94 -3.16 -3.02 17.01
CA GLY A 94 -3.61 -3.54 18.29
C GLY A 94 -5.08 -3.96 18.28
N SER A 95 -5.50 -4.62 19.37
CA SER A 95 -6.88 -5.03 19.57
C SER A 95 -7.83 -3.82 19.66
N GLY A 96 -9.08 -4.01 19.22
CA GLY A 96 -10.10 -2.96 19.28
C GLY A 96 -10.39 -2.53 20.71
N GLN A 97 -10.47 -1.23 20.93
CA GLN A 97 -10.73 -0.59 22.22
C GLN A 97 -11.97 0.32 22.11
N PRO A 98 -12.70 0.59 23.22
CA PRO A 98 -13.78 1.57 23.21
C PRO A 98 -13.28 2.95 22.78
N PHE A 99 -14.08 3.68 21.99
CA PHE A 99 -13.74 5.05 21.53
C PHE A 99 -13.33 5.99 22.68
N LYS A 100 -14.00 5.88 23.84
CA LYS A 100 -13.71 6.67 25.05
C LYS A 100 -12.27 6.51 25.57
N ALA A 101 -11.53 5.47 25.19
CA ALA A 101 -10.12 5.34 25.57
C ALA A 101 -9.19 6.29 24.78
N PHE A 102 -9.66 6.87 23.67
CA PHE A 102 -8.82 7.62 22.71
C PHE A 102 -9.30 9.05 22.41
N TYR A 103 -10.51 9.44 22.86
CA TYR A 103 -11.12 10.73 22.50
C TYR A 103 -10.30 11.97 22.90
N ASN A 104 -9.51 11.87 23.97
CA ASN A 104 -8.62 12.96 24.44
C ASN A 104 -7.21 12.89 23.85
N THR A 105 -6.89 11.84 23.09
CA THR A 105 -5.55 11.58 22.56
C THR A 105 -5.46 11.87 21.07
N TYR A 106 -6.55 11.64 20.33
CA TYR A 106 -6.59 11.80 18.87
C TYR A 106 -7.83 12.57 18.43
N THR A 107 -7.65 13.45 17.45
CA THR A 107 -8.77 14.14 16.80
C THR A 107 -9.42 13.21 15.78
N MET A 108 -10.65 12.80 16.06
CA MET A 108 -11.42 11.87 15.21
C MET A 108 -12.83 12.44 14.98
N ALA A 109 -12.90 13.61 14.33
CA ALA A 109 -14.13 14.43 14.26
C ALA A 109 -15.33 13.75 13.60
N ASP A 110 -15.10 12.75 12.76
CA ASP A 110 -16.13 12.02 12.01
C ASP A 110 -16.32 10.57 12.48
N ALA A 111 -15.72 10.20 13.62
CA ALA A 111 -15.79 8.84 14.14
C ALA A 111 -17.21 8.42 14.50
N ASP A 112 -17.56 7.19 14.15
CA ASP A 112 -18.70 6.50 14.75
C ASP A 112 -18.32 6.08 16.18
N THR A 113 -18.79 6.83 17.17
CA THR A 113 -18.49 6.60 18.58
C THR A 113 -19.08 5.30 19.14
N SER A 114 -19.95 4.61 18.38
CA SER A 114 -20.47 3.28 18.72
C SER A 114 -19.53 2.14 18.34
N LYS A 115 -18.47 2.42 17.56
CA LYS A 115 -17.52 1.41 17.07
C LYS A 115 -16.22 1.42 17.89
N PRO A 116 -15.53 0.27 17.94
CA PRO A 116 -14.19 0.24 18.50
C PRO A 116 -13.22 1.03 17.62
N VAL A 117 -12.19 1.57 18.27
CA VAL A 117 -11.01 2.15 17.65
C VAL A 117 -9.83 1.20 17.80
N HIS A 118 -8.92 1.20 16.85
CA HIS A 118 -7.78 0.28 16.83
C HIS A 118 -6.48 1.08 16.98
N PRO A 119 -5.74 0.95 18.09
CA PRO A 119 -4.44 1.58 18.20
C PRO A 119 -3.48 0.98 17.18
N ILE A 120 -2.63 1.83 16.61
CA ILE A 120 -1.56 1.40 15.71
C ILE A 120 -0.22 1.92 16.22
N ARG A 121 0.84 1.17 15.90
CA ARG A 121 2.23 1.58 16.17
C ARG A 121 3.14 1.18 15.04
N GLY A 122 4.31 1.79 14.97
CA GLY A 122 5.35 1.39 14.03
C GLY A 122 6.34 2.50 13.75
N SER A 123 6.78 2.59 12.51
CA SER A 123 7.80 3.53 12.06
C SER A 123 7.59 3.93 10.61
N TYR A 124 8.17 5.05 10.22
CA TYR A 124 8.21 5.51 8.83
C TYR A 124 9.32 6.55 8.65
N THR A 125 9.62 6.88 7.40
CA THR A 125 10.50 7.97 7.02
C THR A 125 9.69 9.03 6.29
N TRP A 126 9.65 10.25 6.82
CA TRP A 126 9.18 11.39 6.05
C TRP A 126 10.18 11.70 4.96
N SER A 127 9.76 11.71 3.70
CA SER A 127 10.54 12.24 2.58
C SER A 127 9.85 13.51 2.08
N VAL A 128 10.52 14.65 2.25
CA VAL A 128 10.01 15.96 1.86
C VAL A 128 10.89 16.50 0.74
N CYS A 129 10.32 16.67 -0.45
CA CYS A 129 11.02 17.12 -1.63
C CYS A 129 10.57 18.52 -2.03
N MET A 130 11.52 19.38 -2.36
CA MET A 130 11.24 20.65 -3.04
C MET A 130 11.23 20.45 -4.56
N LEU A 131 10.60 21.34 -5.32
CA LEU A 131 10.62 21.27 -6.78
C LEU A 131 12.07 21.26 -7.30
N ARG A 132 12.36 20.45 -8.33
CA ARG A 132 13.70 20.38 -8.93
C ARG A 132 14.15 21.74 -9.47
N LYS A 133 13.23 22.51 -10.05
CA LYS A 133 13.51 23.88 -10.51
C LYS A 133 13.93 24.81 -9.36
N ASP A 134 13.38 24.63 -8.17
CA ASP A 134 13.69 25.48 -7.01
C ASP A 134 15.03 25.07 -6.39
N ALA A 135 15.38 23.79 -6.45
CA ALA A 135 16.72 23.32 -6.09
C ALA A 135 17.80 23.97 -6.98
N VAL A 136 17.56 24.11 -8.29
CA VAL A 136 18.46 24.81 -9.22
C VAL A 136 18.63 26.28 -8.81
N VAL A 137 17.53 26.99 -8.53
CA VAL A 137 17.58 28.40 -8.06
C VAL A 137 18.37 28.52 -6.76
N ALA A 138 18.23 27.55 -5.86
CA ALA A 138 18.97 27.48 -4.60
C ALA A 138 20.43 26.98 -4.74
N ARG A 139 20.94 26.79 -5.97
CA ARG A 139 22.28 26.25 -6.27
C ARG A 139 22.52 24.87 -5.62
N ARG A 140 21.49 24.04 -5.57
CA ARG A 140 21.53 22.64 -5.11
C ARG A 140 21.42 21.70 -6.31
N ASP A 141 21.88 20.47 -6.12
CA ASP A 141 21.66 19.40 -7.09
C ASP A 141 20.15 19.11 -7.18
N PRO A 142 19.51 19.25 -8.37
CA PRO A 142 18.09 18.93 -8.55
C PRO A 142 17.76 17.46 -8.32
N ASP A 143 18.74 16.56 -8.29
CA ASP A 143 18.56 15.15 -7.95
C ASP A 143 18.80 14.88 -6.45
N GLN A 144 19.11 15.91 -5.66
CA GLN A 144 19.19 15.87 -4.19
C GLN A 144 18.26 16.93 -3.58
N ASN A 145 17.05 17.02 -4.13
CA ASN A 145 16.02 17.97 -3.76
C ASN A 145 15.12 17.48 -2.60
N CYS A 146 15.37 16.30 -2.04
CA CYS A 146 14.60 15.71 -0.95
C CYS A 146 15.36 15.74 0.38
N ARG A 147 14.61 15.69 1.47
CA ARG A 147 15.12 15.47 2.84
C ARG A 147 14.34 14.34 3.48
N GLU A 148 15.04 13.48 4.18
CA GLU A 148 14.47 12.31 4.85
C GLU A 148 14.60 12.45 6.36
N THR A 149 13.51 12.22 7.09
CA THR A 149 13.48 12.24 8.55
C THR A 149 12.84 10.97 9.06
N ALA A 150 13.61 10.16 9.80
CA ALA A 150 13.11 8.92 10.36
C ALA A 150 12.19 9.20 11.57
N VAL A 151 11.12 8.42 11.69
CA VAL A 151 10.21 8.40 12.84
C VAL A 151 10.16 6.95 13.33
N ASN A 152 10.90 6.66 14.38
CA ASN A 152 11.16 5.27 14.82
C ASN A 152 10.13 4.73 15.84
N ASP A 153 9.44 5.61 16.57
CA ASP A 153 8.35 5.25 17.48
C ASP A 153 7.14 6.14 17.16
N ALA A 154 6.37 5.70 16.17
CA ALA A 154 5.12 6.33 15.78
C ALA A 154 3.93 5.58 16.38
N LYS A 155 2.96 6.34 16.88
CA LYS A 155 1.72 5.84 17.49
C LYS A 155 0.54 6.53 16.84
N GLY A 156 -0.57 5.81 16.78
CA GLY A 156 -1.73 6.28 16.08
C GLY A 156 -2.99 5.51 16.42
N VAL A 157 -4.02 5.79 15.64
CA VAL A 157 -5.30 5.12 15.74
C VAL A 157 -5.93 4.98 14.35
N CYS A 158 -6.62 3.86 14.15
CA CYS A 158 -7.58 3.68 13.07
C CYS A 158 -9.00 3.64 13.63
N TRP A 159 -9.92 4.33 12.98
CA TRP A 159 -11.33 4.40 13.37
C TRP A 159 -12.24 4.29 12.17
N ARG A 160 -13.48 3.88 12.44
CA ARG A 160 -14.56 3.90 11.46
C ARG A 160 -15.32 5.22 11.58
N THR A 161 -15.64 5.84 10.45
CA THR A 161 -16.44 7.06 10.40
C THR A 161 -17.93 6.73 10.54
N ALA A 162 -18.75 7.76 10.83
CA ALA A 162 -20.21 7.65 10.86
C ALA A 162 -20.83 7.18 9.51
N PHE A 163 -20.11 7.36 8.39
CA PHE A 163 -20.52 6.89 7.06
C PHE A 163 -20.00 5.48 6.74
N GLY A 164 -19.26 4.87 7.66
CA GLY A 164 -18.79 3.49 7.54
C GLY A 164 -17.41 3.35 6.90
N ASP A 165 -16.77 4.44 6.46
CA ASP A 165 -15.41 4.46 5.93
C ASP A 165 -14.36 4.28 7.04
N TRP A 166 -13.15 3.86 6.66
CA TRP A 166 -12.02 3.76 7.59
C TRP A 166 -11.06 4.93 7.44
N ARG A 167 -10.55 5.41 8.57
CA ARG A 167 -9.46 6.39 8.63
C ARG A 167 -8.39 5.91 9.58
N CYS A 168 -7.15 6.29 9.30
CA CYS A 168 -6.00 6.01 10.14
C CYS A 168 -5.12 7.25 10.18
N SER A 169 -4.58 7.54 11.36
CA SER A 169 -3.56 8.57 11.51
C SER A 169 -2.52 8.10 12.52
N MET A 170 -1.26 8.43 12.26
CA MET A 170 -0.18 8.20 13.19
C MET A 170 0.81 9.37 13.18
N THR A 171 1.43 9.59 14.32
CA THR A 171 2.48 10.59 14.49
C THR A 171 3.54 10.03 15.43
N GLY A 172 4.74 10.59 15.38
CA GLY A 172 5.82 10.18 16.25
C GLY A 172 6.89 11.25 16.31
N ARG A 173 7.85 11.03 17.21
CA ARG A 173 9.00 11.93 17.34
C ARG A 173 9.91 11.79 16.13
N SER A 174 10.14 12.90 15.44
CA SER A 174 11.15 12.99 14.38
C SER A 174 12.56 12.81 14.94
N GLY A 175 13.34 11.97 14.25
CA GLY A 175 14.77 11.82 14.45
C GLY A 175 15.57 12.84 13.64
N GLU A 176 16.81 12.49 13.33
CA GLU A 176 17.69 13.33 12.52
C GLU A 176 17.23 13.38 11.06
N THR A 177 17.28 14.58 10.48
CA THR A 177 17.01 14.81 9.06
C THR A 177 18.29 14.65 8.26
N ARG A 178 18.24 13.87 7.18
CA ARG A 178 19.35 13.67 6.24
C ARG A 178 18.94 14.03 4.82
N THR A 179 19.92 14.34 3.98
CA THR A 179 19.71 14.51 2.54
C THR A 179 20.11 13.20 1.85
N PRO A 180 19.17 12.45 1.24
CA PRO A 180 19.51 11.25 0.50
C PRO A 180 20.26 11.62 -0.79
N THR A 181 21.11 10.71 -1.28
CA THR A 181 21.85 10.87 -2.55
C THR A 181 20.96 10.80 -3.79
N ARG A 182 19.72 10.30 -3.66
CA ARG A 182 18.69 10.31 -4.70
C ARG A 182 17.28 10.22 -4.08
N PRO A 183 16.22 10.69 -4.77
CA PRO A 183 14.85 10.47 -4.33
C PRO A 183 14.52 8.97 -4.34
N ARG A 184 13.73 8.52 -3.38
CA ARG A 184 13.34 7.11 -3.30
C ARG A 184 12.24 6.78 -4.30
N SER A 185 12.42 5.65 -4.99
CA SER A 185 11.35 4.88 -5.62
C SER A 185 10.65 4.10 -4.53
N GLY A 186 9.54 4.62 -4.01
CA GLY A 186 8.85 4.03 -2.86
C GLY A 186 8.57 2.53 -3.04
N ALA A 187 8.67 1.80 -1.92
CA ALA A 187 8.34 0.39 -1.83
C ALA A 187 6.91 0.16 -1.31
#